data_AF-Q70CS9-F1
#
_entry.id   AF-Q70CS9-F1
#
_cell.length_a   1.000
_cell.length_b   1.000
_cell.length_c   1.000
_cell.angle_alpha   90.00
_cell.angle_beta   90.00
_cell.angle_gamma   90.00
#
_symmetry.space_group_name_H-M   'P 1'
#
loop_
_entity.id
_entity.type
_entity.pdbx_description
1 polymer ?
#
loop_
_entity_poly.entity_id
_entity_poly.type
_entity_poly.pdbx_seq_one_letter_code
_entity_poly.pdbx_strand_id
1 'polypeptide(L)'
;GAAPLGKDLQDAFMAKIPNAVLGQGYGMTEAGPVLAMCLAFAKEPFKVKSGSCGTVVRNAELKVVDPDTGAALGRNQPGEICVRGKQIMIGYLNDPESTKNTIDKDGWLHTGDIGLVDDDDEIFIVDRLKEIIKYKGFQVPP
;
A
#
# COMPACT_ATOMS: atom_id res chain seq x y z
N GLY A 1 -4.89 0.66 -9.30
CA GLY A 1 -4.01 1.43 -8.39
C GLY A 1 -4.69 2.73 -7.99
N ALA A 2 -4.05 3.53 -7.14
CA ALA A 2 -4.53 4.81 -6.57
C ALA A 2 -5.72 4.71 -5.59
N ALA A 3 -6.76 3.97 -5.96
CA ALA A 3 -7.92 3.65 -5.13
C ALA A 3 -8.26 2.15 -5.31
N PRO A 4 -8.91 1.52 -4.32
CA PRO A 4 -9.32 0.13 -4.43
C PRO A 4 -10.31 -0.03 -5.59
N LEU A 5 -10.06 -1.01 -6.46
CA LEU A 5 -10.99 -1.44 -7.49
C LEU A 5 -11.98 -2.40 -6.85
N GLY A 6 -13.24 -2.01 -6.70
CA GLY A 6 -14.29 -2.88 -6.15
C GLY A 6 -14.48 -4.16 -6.96
N LYS A 7 -14.91 -5.24 -6.31
CA LYS A 7 -15.08 -6.57 -6.92
C LYS A 7 -15.92 -6.53 -8.20
N ASP A 8 -17.07 -5.86 -8.17
CA ASP A 8 -17.98 -5.81 -9.32
C ASP A 8 -17.33 -5.19 -10.57
N LEU A 9 -16.46 -4.19 -10.37
CA LEU A 9 -15.74 -3.55 -11.46
C LEU A 9 -14.58 -4.42 -11.98
N GLN A 10 -13.93 -5.19 -11.12
CA GLN A 10 -12.96 -6.22 -11.54
C GLN A 10 -13.64 -7.27 -12.41
N ASP A 11 -14.77 -7.81 -11.96
CA ASP A 11 -15.51 -8.85 -12.69
C ASP A 11 -16.01 -8.33 -14.04
N ALA A 12 -16.57 -7.11 -14.08
CA ALA A 12 -17.03 -6.48 -15.31
C ALA A 12 -15.88 -6.21 -16.31
N PHE A 13 -14.68 -5.86 -15.80
CA PHE A 13 -13.49 -5.69 -16.65
C PHE A 13 -13.05 -7.02 -17.26
N MET A 14 -12.94 -8.07 -16.44
CA MET A 14 -12.51 -9.39 -16.89
C MET A 14 -13.49 -10.02 -17.89
N ALA A 15 -14.80 -9.77 -17.74
CA ALA A 15 -15.80 -10.21 -18.71
C ALA A 15 -15.63 -9.55 -20.10
N LYS A 16 -15.13 -8.31 -20.15
CA LYS A 16 -14.92 -7.56 -21.40
C LYS A 16 -13.56 -7.83 -22.04
N ILE A 17 -12.53 -8.09 -21.24
CA ILE A 17 -11.16 -8.29 -21.72
C ILE A 17 -10.59 -9.58 -21.11
N PRO A 18 -11.08 -10.76 -21.53
CA PRO A 18 -10.77 -12.04 -20.87
C PRO A 18 -9.31 -12.48 -21.04
N ASN A 19 -8.59 -11.92 -22.02
CA ASN A 19 -7.18 -12.25 -22.27
C ASN A 19 -6.20 -11.32 -21.53
N ALA A 20 -6.69 -10.30 -20.82
CA ALA A 20 -5.83 -9.43 -20.01
C ALA A 20 -5.63 -10.02 -18.61
N VAL A 21 -4.43 -9.86 -18.07
CA VAL A 21 -4.19 -10.10 -16.64
C VAL A 21 -4.57 -8.82 -15.89
N LEU A 22 -5.51 -8.92 -14.95
CA LEU A 22 -5.87 -7.81 -14.06
C LEU A 22 -5.11 -7.94 -12.74
N GLY A 23 -4.60 -6.82 -12.24
CA GLY A 23 -3.87 -6.75 -10.99
C GLY A 23 -3.85 -5.33 -10.46
N GLN A 24 -3.78 -5.18 -9.14
CA GLN A 24 -3.68 -3.89 -8.49
C GLN A 24 -2.27 -3.67 -7.94
N GLY A 25 -1.92 -2.40 -7.74
CA GLY A 25 -0.70 -1.98 -7.08
C GLY A 25 -1.02 -0.85 -6.12
N TYR A 26 -0.23 -0.75 -5.07
CA TYR A 26 -0.35 0.27 -4.03
C TYR A 26 0.89 1.16 -4.01
N GLY A 27 0.63 2.46 -3.90
CA GLY A 27 1.65 3.48 -3.91
C GLY A 27 1.19 4.79 -3.27
N MET A 28 2.14 5.55 -2.76
CA MET A 28 1.99 6.92 -2.26
C MET A 28 3.25 7.72 -2.62
N THR A 29 3.12 9.03 -2.82
CA THR A 29 4.21 9.89 -3.31
C THR A 29 5.49 9.75 -2.47
N GLU A 30 5.35 9.77 -1.16
CA GLU A 30 6.44 9.71 -0.19
C GLU A 30 7.21 8.38 -0.21
N ALA A 31 6.65 7.33 -0.81
CA ALA A 31 7.32 6.03 -0.95
C ALA A 31 8.13 5.89 -2.26
N GLY A 32 8.24 6.96 -3.06
CA GLY A 32 9.04 6.99 -4.27
C GLY A 32 8.50 6.45 -5.59
N PRO A 33 7.22 6.06 -5.83
CA PRO A 33 6.01 6.02 -4.99
C PRO A 33 5.46 4.59 -4.73
N VAL A 34 6.07 3.54 -5.26
CA VAL A 34 5.48 2.17 -5.27
C VAL A 34 5.85 1.40 -4.01
N LEU A 35 4.84 0.95 -3.25
CA LEU A 35 5.02 0.07 -2.09
C LEU A 35 4.78 -1.39 -2.44
N ALA A 36 3.74 -1.66 -3.23
CA ALA A 36 3.34 -3.02 -3.57
C ALA A 36 2.90 -3.17 -5.04
N MET A 37 3.18 -4.34 -5.60
CA MET A 37 2.85 -4.68 -6.99
C MET A 37 2.21 -6.06 -7.08
N CYS A 38 1.25 -6.22 -7.99
CA CYS A 38 0.66 -7.52 -8.30
C CYS A 38 1.69 -8.46 -8.92
N LEU A 39 1.98 -9.57 -8.25
CA LEU A 39 2.93 -10.58 -8.72
C LEU A 39 2.41 -11.44 -9.88
N ALA A 40 1.13 -11.34 -10.26
CA ALA A 40 0.63 -11.92 -11.51
C ALA A 40 1.25 -11.26 -12.75
N PHE A 41 1.90 -10.09 -12.59
CA PHE A 41 2.63 -9.40 -13.66
C PHE A 41 4.11 -9.77 -13.73
N ALA A 42 4.60 -10.64 -12.84
CA ALA A 42 5.97 -11.14 -12.92
C ALA A 42 6.16 -12.01 -14.17
N LYS A 43 7.41 -12.12 -14.64
CA LYS A 43 7.77 -13.02 -15.75
C LYS A 43 7.38 -14.47 -15.45
N GLU A 44 7.56 -14.87 -14.19
CA GLU A 44 7.05 -16.11 -13.61
C GLU A 44 5.94 -15.72 -12.63
N PRO A 45 4.66 -15.79 -13.05
CA PRO A 45 3.57 -15.19 -12.31
C PRO A 45 3.16 -16.01 -11.09
N PHE A 46 2.73 -15.30 -10.05
CA PHE A 46 2.14 -15.91 -8.85
C PHE A 46 0.62 -15.89 -8.95
N LYS A 47 -0.03 -16.79 -8.21
CA LYS A 47 -1.47 -16.68 -7.95
C LYS A 47 -1.70 -15.47 -7.05
N VAL A 48 -2.76 -14.71 -7.32
CA VAL A 48 -3.13 -13.50 -6.58
C VAL A 48 -4.61 -13.52 -6.25
N LYS A 49 -4.97 -12.92 -5.12
CA LYS A 49 -6.36 -12.84 -4.66
C LYS A 49 -7.05 -11.57 -5.16
N SER A 50 -8.34 -11.66 -5.46
CA SER A 50 -9.15 -10.46 -5.72
C SER A 50 -9.16 -9.54 -4.51
N GLY A 51 -9.00 -8.24 -4.74
CA GLY A 51 -8.97 -7.23 -3.68
C GLY A 51 -7.58 -6.97 -3.10
N SER A 52 -6.61 -7.88 -3.30
CA SER A 52 -5.20 -7.65 -3.01
C SER A 52 -4.69 -6.40 -3.74
N CYS A 53 -3.84 -5.63 -3.08
CA CYS A 53 -3.11 -4.51 -3.68
C CYS A 53 -1.66 -4.87 -4.03
N GLY A 54 -1.33 -6.17 -4.00
CA GLY A 54 -0.04 -6.73 -4.38
C GLY A 54 0.81 -7.15 -3.19
N THR A 55 2.07 -7.47 -3.47
CA THR A 55 3.10 -7.82 -2.48
C THR A 55 4.11 -6.69 -2.40
N VAL A 56 4.71 -6.49 -1.21
CA VAL A 56 5.76 -5.48 -1.00
C VAL A 56 6.86 -5.63 -2.04
N VAL A 57 7.35 -4.49 -2.56
CA VAL A 57 8.44 -4.48 -3.53
C VAL A 57 9.71 -5.09 -2.94
N ARG A 58 10.47 -5.79 -3.77
CA ARG A 58 11.80 -6.34 -3.41
C ARG A 58 12.75 -5.26 -2.91
N ASN A 59 13.68 -5.64 -2.03
CA ASN A 59 14.66 -4.75 -1.39
C ASN A 59 14.02 -3.65 -0.51
N ALA A 60 12.77 -3.85 -0.09
CA ALA A 60 12.09 -3.06 0.91
C ALA A 60 11.57 -3.97 2.02
N GLU A 61 11.34 -3.39 3.18
CA GLU A 61 10.74 -4.02 4.34
C GLU A 61 9.36 -3.40 4.57
N LEU A 62 8.39 -4.22 4.96
CA LEU A 62 7.07 -3.76 5.35
C LEU A 62 6.71 -4.37 6.71
N LYS A 63 6.14 -3.54 7.58
CA LYS A 63 5.53 -3.98 8.83
C LYS A 63 4.12 -3.40 8.90
N VAL A 64 3.25 -4.09 9.62
CA VAL A 64 1.95 -3.57 10.05
C VAL A 64 2.08 -3.24 11.53
N VAL A 65 1.63 -2.06 11.96
CA VAL A 65 1.71 -1.64 13.36
C VAL A 65 0.34 -1.27 13.91
N ASP A 66 0.12 -1.56 15.18
CA ASP A 66 -1.05 -1.08 15.90
C ASP A 66 -0.96 0.45 16.08
N PRO A 67 -1.95 1.24 15.62
CA PRO A 67 -1.87 2.71 15.66
C PRO A 67 -1.84 3.31 17.08
N ASP A 68 -2.38 2.61 18.07
CA ASP A 68 -2.48 3.10 19.45
C ASP A 68 -1.22 2.79 20.26
N THR A 69 -0.64 1.61 20.03
CA THR A 69 0.51 1.10 20.81
C THR A 69 1.84 1.17 20.07
N GLY A 70 1.82 1.28 18.74
CA GLY A 70 3.00 1.21 17.88
C GLY A 70 3.62 -0.19 17.78
N ALA A 71 2.99 -1.22 18.36
CA ALA A 71 3.49 -2.58 18.32
C ALA A 71 3.37 -3.20 16.93
N ALA A 72 4.38 -3.95 16.49
CA ALA A 72 4.30 -4.70 15.24
C ALA A 72 3.28 -5.83 15.36
N LEU A 73 2.40 -5.93 14.37
CA LEU A 73 1.33 -6.92 14.30
C LEU A 73 1.75 -8.13 13.47
N GLY A 74 1.07 -9.26 13.72
CA GLY A 74 1.23 -10.48 12.93
C GLY A 74 0.46 -10.44 11.61
N ARG A 75 0.57 -11.52 10.83
CA ARG A 75 -0.26 -11.72 9.63
C ARG A 75 -1.75 -11.67 9.96
N ASN A 76 -2.56 -11.27 8.99
CA ASN A 76 -4.02 -11.14 9.08
C ASN A 76 -4.53 -10.18 10.18
N GLN A 77 -3.67 -9.33 10.75
CA GLN A 77 -4.05 -8.34 11.74
C GLN A 77 -4.04 -6.94 11.10
N PRO A 78 -5.18 -6.23 11.07
CA PRO A 78 -5.23 -4.87 10.55
C PRO A 78 -4.46 -3.87 11.42
N GLY A 79 -3.69 -3.00 10.78
CA GLY A 79 -2.99 -1.88 11.41
C GLY A 79 -2.41 -0.92 10.38
N GLU A 80 -1.66 0.08 10.81
CA GLU A 80 -0.99 1.01 9.90
C GLU A 80 0.10 0.27 9.13
N ILE A 81 0.11 0.44 7.80
CA ILE A 81 1.22 -0.03 6.96
C ILE A 81 2.39 0.93 7.10
N CYS A 82 3.55 0.40 7.44
CA CYS A 82 4.81 1.13 7.39
C CYS A 82 5.79 0.44 6.45
N VAL A 83 6.54 1.23 5.67
CA VAL A 83 7.55 0.71 4.74
C VAL A 83 8.91 1.31 5.02
N ARG A 84 9.97 0.53 4.84
CA ARG A 84 11.35 1.00 4.91
C ARG A 84 12.13 0.51 3.69
N GLY A 85 12.94 1.39 3.12
CA GLY A 85 13.83 1.05 2.01
C GLY A 85 14.40 2.28 1.34
N LYS A 86 15.39 2.10 0.47
CA LYS A 86 16.11 3.20 -0.18
C LYS A 86 15.27 3.98 -1.21
N GLN A 87 14.09 3.47 -1.56
CA GLN A 87 13.19 4.07 -2.53
C GLN A 87 12.35 5.22 -1.96
N ILE A 88 12.18 5.31 -0.64
CA ILE A 88 11.33 6.34 -0.02
C ILE A 88 11.94 7.74 -0.17
N MET A 89 11.12 8.77 0.01
CA MET A 89 11.56 10.16 -0.06
C MET A 89 12.67 10.47 0.97
N ILE A 90 13.43 11.53 0.70
CA ILE A 90 14.39 12.08 1.67
C ILE A 90 13.66 12.81 2.81
N GLY A 91 12.51 13.42 2.50
CA GLY A 91 11.70 14.20 3.43
C GLY A 91 10.91 15.30 2.71
N TYR A 92 10.13 16.06 3.46
CA TYR A 92 9.43 17.22 2.96
C TYR A 92 10.36 18.44 2.89
N LEU A 93 10.26 19.20 1.79
CA LEU A 93 11.08 20.37 1.55
C LEU A 93 10.77 21.47 2.57
N ASN A 94 11.79 21.94 3.29
CA ASN A 94 11.69 22.97 4.34
C ASN A 94 10.72 22.64 5.48
N ASP A 95 10.39 21.35 5.68
CA ASP A 95 9.49 20.91 6.73
C ASP A 95 10.07 19.68 7.48
N PRO A 96 11.04 19.92 8.38
CA PRO A 96 11.67 18.86 9.16
C PRO A 96 10.72 18.24 10.20
N GLU A 97 9.66 18.95 10.61
CA GLU A 97 8.68 18.43 11.57
C GLU A 97 7.78 17.39 10.92
N SER A 98 7.15 17.73 9.79
CA SER A 98 6.37 16.75 9.01
C SER A 98 7.22 15.58 8.55
N THR A 99 8.50 15.80 8.24
CA THR A 99 9.43 14.71 7.88
C THR A 99 9.60 13.73 9.04
N LYS A 100 9.82 14.21 10.27
CA LYS A 100 9.98 13.35 11.46
C LYS A 100 8.68 12.67 11.89
N ASN A 101 7.53 13.31 11.63
CA ASN A 101 6.22 12.73 11.94
C ASN A 101 5.81 11.66 10.93
N THR A 102 6.36 11.70 9.71
CA THR A 102 6.04 10.75 8.63
C THR A 102 7.10 9.65 8.48
N ILE A 103 8.37 9.92 8.76
CA ILE A 103 9.47 8.94 8.75
C ILE A 103 10.05 8.85 10.16
N ASP A 104 9.90 7.69 10.79
CA ASP A 104 10.37 7.48 12.17
C ASP A 104 11.90 7.43 12.26
N LYS A 105 12.41 7.46 13.51
CA LYS A 105 13.85 7.42 13.81
C LYS A 105 14.56 6.16 13.30
N ASP A 106 13.82 5.08 13.04
CA ASP A 106 14.33 3.79 12.57
C ASP A 106 14.19 3.64 11.04
N GLY A 107 13.75 4.72 10.37
CA GLY A 107 13.64 4.85 8.92
C GLY A 107 12.33 4.35 8.31
N TRP A 108 11.29 4.09 9.12
CA TRP A 108 10.00 3.63 8.62
C TRP A 108 9.13 4.80 8.19
N LEU A 109 8.65 4.75 6.96
CA LEU A 109 7.62 5.64 6.43
C LEU A 109 6.23 5.18 6.90
N HIS A 110 5.55 6.03 7.65
CA HIS A 110 4.17 5.87 8.12
C HIS A 110 3.17 6.33 7.06
N THR A 111 2.46 5.36 6.47
CA THR A 111 1.58 5.63 5.31
C THR A 111 0.29 6.35 5.71
N GLY A 112 -0.21 6.12 6.93
CA GLY A 112 -1.56 6.47 7.33
C GLY A 112 -2.67 5.66 6.66
N ASP A 113 -2.34 4.58 5.94
CA ASP A 113 -3.28 3.62 5.39
C ASP A 113 -3.37 2.39 6.34
N ILE A 114 -4.59 1.94 6.65
CA ILE A 114 -4.82 0.72 7.43
C ILE A 114 -4.92 -0.47 6.48
N GLY A 115 -4.11 -1.48 6.74
CA GLY A 115 -4.14 -2.72 6.00
C GLY A 115 -3.61 -3.90 6.79
N LEU A 116 -3.56 -5.04 6.11
CA LEU A 116 -3.01 -6.28 6.64
C LEU A 116 -2.20 -7.00 5.55
N VAL A 117 -1.33 -7.90 5.99
CA VAL A 117 -0.63 -8.85 5.14
C VAL A 117 -1.19 -10.24 5.45
N ASP A 118 -1.67 -10.96 4.44
CA ASP A 118 -2.21 -12.31 4.63
C ASP A 118 -1.10 -13.38 4.68
N ASP A 119 -1.46 -14.66 4.70
CA ASP A 119 -0.49 -15.78 4.77
C ASP A 119 0.33 -16.01 3.48
N ASP A 120 -0.07 -15.40 2.36
CA ASP A 120 0.61 -15.53 1.06
C ASP A 120 1.39 -14.25 0.68
N ASP A 121 1.68 -13.37 1.65
CA ASP A 121 2.36 -12.08 1.47
C ASP A 121 1.59 -11.07 0.58
N GLU A 122 0.27 -11.22 0.47
CA GLU A 122 -0.59 -10.26 -0.21
C GLU A 122 -1.09 -9.18 0.77
N ILE A 123 -0.99 -7.93 0.34
CA ILE A 123 -1.39 -6.76 1.12
C ILE A 123 -2.83 -6.38 0.77
N PHE A 124 -3.62 -6.07 1.78
CA PHE A 124 -5.00 -5.59 1.65
C PHE A 124 -5.14 -4.27 2.39
N ILE A 125 -5.64 -3.24 1.69
CA ILE A 125 -6.01 -1.97 2.32
C ILE A 125 -7.47 -2.07 2.73
N VAL A 126 -7.76 -1.85 4.01
CA VAL A 126 -9.12 -1.99 4.56
C VAL A 126 -9.67 -0.66 5.07
N ASP A 127 -8.82 0.29 5.44
CA ASP A 127 -9.27 1.63 5.88
C ASP A 127 -8.15 2.69 5.71
N ARG A 128 -8.43 3.94 6.11
CA ARG A 128 -7.42 5.01 6.25
C ARG A 128 -7.50 5.69 7.60
N LEU A 129 -6.33 5.92 8.21
CA LEU A 129 -6.20 6.76 9.39
C LEU A 129 -6.28 8.26 9.05
N LYS A 130 -5.73 8.66 7.90
CA LYS A 130 -5.61 10.09 7.52
C LYS A 130 -6.83 10.57 6.73
N GLU A 131 -7.34 11.76 7.06
CA GLU A 131 -8.47 12.48 6.45
C GLU A 131 -8.27 12.91 4.98
N ILE A 132 -7.45 12.21 4.18
CA ILE A 132 -7.23 12.56 2.78
C ILE A 132 -8.36 11.96 1.93
N ILE A 133 -9.24 12.80 1.40
CA ILE A 133 -10.27 12.38 0.45
C ILE A 133 -9.58 12.10 -0.90
N LYS A 134 -9.77 10.90 -1.48
CA LYS A 134 -9.36 10.61 -2.87
C LYS A 134 -10.56 10.75 -3.80
N TYR A 135 -10.58 11.80 -4.60
CA TYR A 135 -11.58 11.96 -5.65
C TYR A 135 -10.97 11.62 -7.02
N LYS A 136 -11.41 10.50 -7.63
CA LYS A 136 -10.91 9.99 -8.92
C LYS A 136 -9.38 9.85 -9.01
N GLY A 137 -8.73 9.47 -7.91
CA GLY A 137 -7.28 9.28 -7.84
C GLY A 137 -6.48 10.54 -7.49
N PHE A 138 -7.11 11.71 -7.40
CA PHE A 138 -6.49 12.94 -6.91
C PHE A 138 -6.60 13.04 -5.38
N GLN A 139 -5.54 13.52 -4.73
CA GLN A 139 -5.57 13.84 -3.30
C GLN A 139 -6.29 15.18 -3.10
N VAL A 140 -7.28 15.18 -2.22
CA VAL A 140 -7.99 16.38 -1.75
C VAL A 140 -7.74 16.46 -0.24
N PRO A 141 -6.83 17.35 0.22
CA PRO A 141 -6.76 17.68 1.64
C PRO A 141 -8.10 18.33 2.06
N PRO A 142 -8.58 18.09 3.30
CA PRO A 142 -9.81 18.69 3.79
C PRO A 142 -9.77 20.23 3.78
#